data_AF-A0A533XWM8-F1
#
_entry.id   AF-A0A533XWM8-F1
#
_cell.length_a   1.000
_cell.length_b   1.000
_cell.length_c   1.000
_cell.angle_alpha   90.00
_cell.angle_beta   90.00
_cell.angle_gamma   90.00
#
_symmetry.space_group_name_H-M   'P 1'
#
loop_
_entity.id
_entity.type
_entity.pdbx_description
1 polymer ?
#
loop_
_entity_poly.entity_id
_entity_poly.type
_entity_poly.pdbx_seq_one_letter_code
_entity_poly.pdbx_strand_id
1 'polypeptide(L)'
;MDTKHWVRLEFGLATLVVVIFMSGSAMGDTGSSSISANFNGTPIPFPDVIWFSAVLHPANLSATLPVQVFITGQTISFTVSGTPYTVDVPNACITFDPFLDADMSGSASTVYDGQWETTVPSFGLAGNTFLAGVALQTLPGGFPGGIKNVTWQGTFFADFPGVSLHWQWAAAVYRMFSDDYNSLGVKPVDDNMASIYQNADHAGTPENFKHYVTGGARGGGGSNYTGSLSASVSVTPFPLPVPCGFPE
;
A
#
# COMPACT_ATOMS: atom_id res chain seq x y z
N MET A 1 24.25 -36.69 73.71
CA MET A 1 23.38 -37.08 72.59
C MET A 1 22.61 -35.83 72.20
N ASP A 2 23.29 -34.85 71.61
CA ASP A 2 23.52 -34.69 70.14
C ASP A 2 22.28 -34.13 69.43
N THR A 3 22.31 -33.08 68.62
CA THR A 3 23.28 -31.99 68.37
C THR A 3 22.45 -30.90 67.67
N LYS A 4 22.63 -29.63 68.04
CA LYS A 4 22.08 -28.48 67.32
C LYS A 4 22.85 -28.29 66.02
N HIS A 5 22.15 -28.26 64.88
CA HIS A 5 22.68 -27.68 63.64
C HIS A 5 22.03 -26.34 63.37
N TRP A 6 22.85 -25.28 63.42
CA TRP A 6 22.51 -23.95 62.94
C TRP A 6 23.00 -23.83 61.49
N VAL A 7 22.13 -23.36 60.60
CA VAL A 7 22.54 -22.84 59.30
C VAL A 7 22.26 -21.34 59.32
N ARG A 8 23.33 -20.54 59.30
CA ARG A 8 23.28 -19.13 58.90
C ARG A 8 23.18 -19.08 57.38
N LEU A 9 22.19 -18.39 56.84
CA LEU A 9 22.31 -17.77 55.52
C LEU A 9 22.05 -16.27 55.66
N GLU A 10 22.97 -15.49 55.10
CA GLU A 10 23.05 -14.05 55.23
C GLU A 10 22.00 -13.33 54.37
N PHE A 11 21.63 -12.13 54.83
CA PHE A 11 20.71 -11.22 54.17
C PHE A 11 21.32 -10.67 52.87
N GLY A 12 20.86 -11.16 51.72
CA GLY A 12 20.90 -10.39 50.48
C GLY A 12 19.59 -9.63 50.33
N LEU A 13 19.64 -8.30 50.25
CA LEU A 13 18.48 -7.51 49.81
C LEU A 13 18.09 -7.96 48.40
N ALA A 14 17.09 -8.84 48.30
CA ALA A 14 16.41 -9.10 47.05
C ALA A 14 15.36 -8.00 46.89
N THR A 15 15.67 -7.00 46.08
CA THR A 15 14.69 -6.03 45.58
C THR A 15 13.61 -6.82 44.84
N LEU A 16 12.40 -6.88 45.40
CA LEU A 16 11.24 -7.43 44.73
C LEU A 16 10.85 -6.48 43.60
N VAL A 17 11.26 -6.77 42.37
CA VAL A 17 10.72 -6.11 41.18
C VAL A 17 9.36 -6.76 40.90
N VAL A 18 8.29 -6.09 41.33
CA VAL A 18 6.93 -6.45 40.89
C VAL A 18 6.80 -6.00 39.44
N VAL A 19 7.00 -6.92 38.51
CA VAL A 19 6.62 -6.71 37.10
C VAL A 19 5.10 -6.79 37.04
N ILE A 20 4.45 -5.63 37.08
CA ILE A 20 3.03 -5.52 36.75
C ILE A 20 2.93 -5.72 35.24
N PHE A 21 2.52 -6.90 34.79
CA PHE A 21 1.98 -7.04 33.45
C PHE A 21 0.66 -6.28 33.43
N MET A 22 0.70 -5.02 33.02
CA MET A 22 -0.51 -4.39 32.51
C MET A 22 -0.89 -5.19 31.29
N SER A 23 -1.96 -5.99 31.40
CA SER A 23 -2.66 -6.51 30.24
C SER A 23 -3.24 -5.30 29.50
N GLY A 24 -2.42 -4.68 28.66
CA GLY A 24 -2.91 -3.80 27.62
C GLY A 24 -3.87 -4.64 26.80
N SER A 25 -5.12 -4.19 26.74
CA SER A 25 -6.10 -4.70 25.78
C SER A 25 -5.43 -4.81 24.42
N ALA A 26 -5.40 -6.02 23.85
CA ALA A 26 -4.99 -6.24 22.47
C ALA A 26 -5.96 -5.47 21.56
N MET A 27 -5.61 -4.24 21.21
CA MET A 27 -6.17 -3.55 20.06
C MET A 27 -5.70 -4.39 18.86
N GLY A 28 -6.63 -5.03 18.16
CA GLY A 28 -6.34 -6.04 17.14
C GLY A 28 -5.29 -5.56 16.13
N ASP A 29 -4.06 -5.99 16.35
CA ASP A 29 -2.91 -5.75 15.50
C ASP A 29 -3.03 -6.71 14.32
N THR A 30 -3.71 -6.29 13.27
CA THR A 30 -3.75 -7.07 12.03
C THR A 30 -3.06 -6.27 10.96
N GLY A 31 -1.76 -6.50 10.77
CA GLY A 31 -1.03 -6.02 9.59
C GLY A 31 -1.65 -6.53 8.29
N SER A 32 -2.50 -7.57 8.32
CA SER A 32 -3.29 -7.98 7.15
C SER A 32 -4.56 -7.14 7.00
N SER A 33 -4.84 -6.69 5.77
CA SER A 33 -6.02 -5.89 5.44
C SER A 33 -6.62 -6.30 4.10
N SER A 34 -7.92 -6.05 3.92
CA SER A 34 -8.68 -6.37 2.71
C SER A 34 -9.77 -5.34 2.46
N ILE A 35 -9.95 -4.93 1.21
CA ILE A 35 -10.99 -3.99 0.78
C ILE A 35 -11.73 -4.58 -0.42
N SER A 36 -13.03 -4.78 -0.26
CA SER A 36 -13.93 -5.18 -1.35
C SER A 36 -14.67 -3.98 -1.93
N ALA A 37 -14.72 -3.89 -3.26
CA ALA A 37 -15.51 -2.89 -3.97
C ALA A 37 -16.03 -3.42 -5.31
N ASN A 38 -16.97 -2.69 -5.90
CA ASN A 38 -17.64 -3.10 -7.13
C ASN A 38 -17.11 -2.34 -8.35
N PHE A 39 -17.14 -2.98 -9.51
CA PHE A 39 -17.05 -2.27 -10.79
C PHE A 39 -18.39 -1.61 -11.15
N ASN A 40 -18.31 -0.58 -11.98
CA ASN A 40 -19.44 0.13 -12.57
C ASN A 40 -20.10 -0.70 -13.68
N GLY A 41 -21.21 -0.21 -14.24
CA GLY A 41 -22.00 -0.94 -15.22
C GLY A 41 -21.41 -1.03 -16.63
N THR A 42 -20.25 -0.45 -16.90
CA THR A 42 -19.65 -0.39 -18.24
C THR A 42 -18.89 -1.69 -18.54
N PRO A 43 -19.21 -2.40 -19.63
CA PRO A 43 -18.43 -3.55 -20.09
C PRO A 43 -17.00 -3.16 -20.47
N ILE A 44 -16.07 -4.10 -20.33
CA ILE A 44 -14.65 -3.92 -20.60
C ILE A 44 -14.30 -4.84 -21.78
N PRO A 45 -14.22 -4.31 -23.02
CA PRO A 45 -14.00 -5.14 -24.20
C PRO A 45 -12.57 -5.68 -24.27
N PHE A 46 -12.38 -6.80 -24.96
CA PHE A 46 -11.05 -7.23 -25.37
C PHE A 46 -10.51 -6.32 -26.50
N PRO A 47 -9.23 -5.91 -26.51
CA PRO A 47 -8.13 -6.34 -25.63
C PRO A 47 -7.79 -5.33 -24.51
N ASP A 48 -8.77 -4.58 -24.01
CA ASP A 48 -8.53 -3.54 -23.02
C ASP A 48 -7.88 -4.11 -21.74
N VAL A 49 -7.13 -3.25 -21.06
CA VAL A 49 -6.38 -3.56 -19.84
C VAL A 49 -6.99 -2.82 -18.67
N ILE A 50 -7.20 -3.52 -17.56
CA ILE A 50 -7.58 -2.93 -16.27
C ILE A 50 -6.29 -2.61 -15.52
N TRP A 51 -6.05 -1.34 -15.26
CA TRP A 51 -5.01 -0.89 -14.34
C TRP A 51 -5.61 -0.77 -12.95
N PHE A 52 -5.19 -1.64 -12.04
CA PHE A 52 -5.49 -1.55 -10.62
C PHE A 52 -4.40 -0.73 -9.94
N SER A 53 -4.78 0.24 -9.12
CA SER A 53 -3.85 1.06 -8.34
C SER A 53 -4.35 1.25 -6.92
N ALA A 54 -3.48 1.03 -5.95
CA ALA A 54 -3.72 1.34 -4.55
C ALA A 54 -2.94 2.58 -4.14
N VAL A 55 -3.50 3.32 -3.18
CA VAL A 55 -2.89 4.50 -2.57
C VAL A 55 -3.04 4.41 -1.05
N LEU A 56 -2.18 5.11 -0.32
CA LEU A 56 -2.28 5.22 1.13
C LEU A 56 -2.00 6.63 1.62
N HIS A 57 -2.47 6.93 2.82
CA HIS A 57 -2.12 8.10 3.60
C HIS A 57 -1.61 7.65 4.99
N PRO A 58 -0.36 7.94 5.34
CA PRO A 58 0.22 7.51 6.61
C PRO A 58 -0.09 8.50 7.74
N ALA A 59 -0.05 8.00 8.97
CA ALA A 59 -0.07 8.77 10.19
C ALA A 59 1.02 8.27 11.14
N ASN A 60 1.48 9.14 12.04
CA ASN A 60 2.52 8.86 13.05
C ASN A 60 3.89 8.48 12.46
N LEU A 61 4.28 9.12 11.36
CA LEU A 61 5.63 9.01 10.81
C LEU A 61 6.65 9.72 11.71
N SER A 62 7.91 9.29 11.64
CA SER A 62 9.03 9.95 12.31
C SER A 62 9.35 11.29 11.65
N ALA A 63 9.55 12.33 12.47
CA ALA A 63 9.98 13.65 11.99
C ALA A 63 11.49 13.75 11.75
N THR A 64 12.27 12.75 12.16
CA THR A 64 13.74 12.83 12.21
C THR A 64 14.45 11.65 11.55
N LEU A 65 13.71 10.62 11.14
CA LEU A 65 14.24 9.42 10.48
C LEU A 65 13.31 9.04 9.33
N PRO A 66 13.84 8.52 8.21
CA PRO A 66 13.01 7.87 7.21
C PRO A 66 12.23 6.70 7.82
N VAL A 67 11.02 6.47 7.32
CA VAL A 67 10.14 5.37 7.69
C VAL A 67 9.82 4.56 6.44
N GLN A 68 10.02 3.25 6.50
CA GLN A 68 9.67 2.34 5.43
C GLN A 68 8.38 1.57 5.75
N VAL A 69 7.47 1.55 4.78
CA VAL A 69 6.23 0.78 4.79
C VAL A 69 6.26 -0.25 3.68
N PHE A 70 5.86 -1.47 4.00
CA PHE A 70 5.84 -2.60 3.08
C PHE A 70 4.45 -3.16 2.93
N ILE A 71 4.14 -3.65 1.75
CA ILE A 71 3.00 -4.53 1.54
C ILE A 71 3.41 -5.75 0.72
N THR A 72 3.06 -6.94 1.21
CA THR A 72 3.41 -8.21 0.58
C THR A 72 2.25 -9.18 0.55
N GLY A 73 2.38 -10.26 -0.25
CA GLY A 73 1.38 -11.32 -0.36
C GLY A 73 0.05 -10.81 -0.91
N GLN A 74 0.13 -9.84 -1.82
CA GLN A 74 -1.03 -9.11 -2.31
C GLN A 74 -1.76 -9.87 -3.40
N THR A 75 -3.09 -9.90 -3.32
CA THR A 75 -3.95 -10.50 -4.34
C THR A 75 -5.20 -9.68 -4.59
N ILE A 76 -5.67 -9.68 -5.83
CA ILE A 76 -6.98 -9.18 -6.22
C ILE A 76 -7.83 -10.35 -6.69
N SER A 77 -8.99 -10.56 -6.07
CA SER A 77 -9.90 -11.66 -6.40
C SER A 77 -11.30 -11.16 -6.78
N PHE A 78 -11.90 -11.80 -7.78
CA PHE A 78 -13.27 -11.52 -8.24
C PHE A 78 -13.80 -12.67 -9.11
N THR A 79 -15.08 -12.62 -9.47
CA THR A 79 -15.72 -13.64 -10.33
C THR A 79 -16.33 -12.99 -11.56
N VAL A 80 -16.05 -13.53 -12.74
CA VAL A 80 -16.67 -13.13 -14.01
C VAL A 80 -17.47 -14.30 -14.56
N SER A 81 -18.78 -14.12 -14.71
CA SER A 81 -19.68 -15.14 -15.29
C SER A 81 -19.55 -16.54 -14.65
N GLY A 82 -19.28 -16.60 -13.35
CA GLY A 82 -19.10 -17.84 -12.59
C GLY A 82 -17.65 -18.36 -12.55
N THR A 83 -16.73 -17.77 -13.31
CA THR A 83 -15.30 -18.12 -13.29
C THR A 83 -14.55 -17.24 -12.29
N PRO A 84 -13.85 -17.80 -11.28
CA PRO A 84 -13.03 -17.03 -10.35
C PRO A 84 -11.74 -16.55 -11.03
N TYR A 85 -11.31 -15.35 -10.68
CA TYR A 85 -10.06 -14.71 -11.08
C TYR A 85 -9.28 -14.36 -9.82
N THR A 86 -7.99 -14.66 -9.86
CA THR A 86 -7.00 -14.21 -8.87
C THR A 86 -5.86 -13.57 -9.63
N VAL A 87 -5.52 -12.34 -9.26
CA VAL A 87 -4.41 -11.57 -9.82
C VAL A 87 -3.41 -11.33 -8.71
N ASP A 88 -2.18 -11.78 -8.91
CA ASP A 88 -1.08 -11.47 -7.99
C ASP A 88 -0.62 -10.03 -8.24
N VAL A 89 -0.47 -9.26 -7.17
CA VAL A 89 0.04 -7.89 -7.24
C VAL A 89 1.49 -7.90 -6.76
N PRO A 90 2.43 -7.25 -7.49
CA PRO A 90 3.80 -7.10 -7.02
C PRO A 90 3.86 -6.46 -5.64
N ASN A 91 4.80 -6.91 -4.82
CA ASN A 91 5.11 -6.30 -3.53
C ASN A 91 5.43 -4.81 -3.70
N ALA A 92 5.34 -4.05 -2.61
CA ALA A 92 5.75 -2.66 -2.62
C ALA A 92 6.49 -2.25 -1.34
N CYS A 93 7.43 -1.33 -1.52
CA CYS A 93 8.17 -0.61 -0.49
C CYS A 93 7.95 0.89 -0.68
N ILE A 94 7.55 1.58 0.38
CA ILE A 94 7.37 3.02 0.40
C ILE A 94 8.30 3.60 1.46
N THR A 95 9.21 4.46 1.04
CA THR A 95 10.09 5.23 1.93
C THR A 95 9.52 6.63 2.10
N PHE A 96 9.08 6.94 3.31
CA PHE A 96 8.76 8.29 3.74
C PHE A 96 10.01 8.93 4.31
N ASP A 97 10.53 9.96 3.65
CA ASP A 97 11.78 10.62 4.03
C ASP A 97 11.48 12.05 4.55
N PRO A 98 11.80 12.37 5.82
CA PRO A 98 11.54 13.70 6.39
C PRO A 98 12.51 14.78 5.87
N PHE A 99 13.55 14.41 5.12
CA PHE A 99 14.53 15.33 4.55
C PHE A 99 14.17 15.79 3.12
N LEU A 100 13.15 15.19 2.51
CA LEU A 100 12.64 15.59 1.21
C LEU A 100 11.60 16.71 1.35
N ASP A 101 11.61 17.63 0.40
CA ASP A 101 10.73 18.80 0.37
C ASP A 101 9.55 18.56 -0.58
N ALA A 102 8.31 18.60 -0.06
CA ALA A 102 7.11 18.41 -0.86
C ALA A 102 6.89 19.52 -1.91
N ASP A 103 7.50 20.69 -1.71
CA ASP A 103 7.42 21.79 -2.67
C ASP A 103 8.49 21.70 -3.78
N MET A 104 9.34 20.66 -3.76
CA MET A 104 10.42 20.46 -4.74
C MET A 104 10.10 19.34 -5.73
N SER A 105 10.12 19.68 -7.02
CA SER A 105 9.95 18.72 -8.11
C SER A 105 11.02 17.63 -8.11
N GLY A 106 10.57 16.38 -8.05
CA GLY A 106 11.44 15.20 -8.06
C GLY A 106 11.77 14.67 -6.67
N SER A 107 11.26 15.30 -5.61
CA SER A 107 11.31 14.76 -4.24
C SER A 107 10.39 13.56 -4.03
N ALA A 108 9.42 13.33 -4.90
CA ALA A 108 8.61 12.12 -4.96
C ALA A 108 8.88 11.34 -6.25
N SER A 109 9.12 10.04 -6.14
CA SER A 109 9.37 9.14 -7.29
C SER A 109 8.85 7.73 -7.03
N THR A 110 8.37 7.07 -8.10
CA THR A 110 8.03 5.65 -8.10
C THR A 110 8.78 4.96 -9.23
N VAL A 111 9.37 3.80 -8.94
CA VAL A 111 10.03 2.92 -9.92
C VAL A 111 9.56 1.48 -9.73
N TYR A 112 9.79 0.63 -10.73
CA TYR A 112 9.48 -0.80 -10.66
C TYR A 112 10.73 -1.65 -10.95
N ASP A 113 11.19 -2.42 -9.97
CA ASP A 113 12.31 -3.36 -10.10
C ASP A 113 11.95 -4.71 -9.47
N GLY A 114 10.98 -5.41 -10.07
CA GLY A 114 10.40 -6.65 -9.52
C GLY A 114 9.46 -6.44 -8.33
N GLN A 115 9.49 -5.25 -7.73
CA GLN A 115 8.53 -4.71 -6.78
C GLN A 115 8.35 -3.21 -7.03
N TRP A 116 7.27 -2.63 -6.51
CA TRP A 116 7.10 -1.17 -6.52
C TRP A 116 7.96 -0.52 -5.45
N GLU A 117 8.72 0.49 -5.83
CA GLU A 117 9.52 1.28 -4.90
C GLU A 117 9.13 2.74 -5.03
N THR A 118 8.60 3.31 -3.95
CA THR A 118 8.13 4.69 -3.92
C THR A 118 8.86 5.44 -2.83
N THR A 119 9.51 6.55 -3.16
CA THR A 119 10.15 7.44 -2.18
C THR A 119 9.44 8.78 -2.23
N VAL A 120 9.03 9.29 -1.07
CA VAL A 120 8.25 10.52 -0.95
C VAL A 120 8.63 11.32 0.29
N PRO A 121 8.37 12.64 0.32
CA PRO A 121 8.41 13.44 1.53
C PRO A 121 7.49 12.86 2.62
N SER A 122 7.98 12.82 3.86
CA SER A 122 7.15 12.38 5.00
C SER A 122 6.01 13.33 5.31
N PHE A 123 6.15 14.61 4.95
CA PHE A 123 5.21 15.67 5.30
C PHE A 123 5.04 16.66 4.15
N GLY A 124 3.99 17.47 4.20
CA GLY A 124 3.74 18.55 3.23
C GLY A 124 2.99 18.13 1.97
N LEU A 125 2.83 16.82 1.71
CA LEU A 125 2.06 16.33 0.58
C LEU A 125 0.57 16.69 0.70
N ALA A 126 -0.04 17.09 -0.41
CA ALA A 126 -1.45 17.47 -0.46
C ALA A 126 -2.44 16.30 -0.32
N GLY A 127 -2.03 15.07 -0.64
CA GLY A 127 -2.93 13.91 -0.67
C GLY A 127 -2.25 12.56 -0.46
N ASN A 128 -2.74 11.52 -1.13
CA ASN A 128 -2.27 10.16 -0.95
C ASN A 128 -0.95 9.89 -1.68
N THR A 129 -0.28 8.82 -1.27
CA THR A 129 0.92 8.24 -1.90
C THR A 129 0.54 6.95 -2.62
N PHE A 130 1.12 6.71 -3.80
CA PHE A 130 0.97 5.46 -4.52
C PHE A 130 1.54 4.31 -3.68
N LEU A 131 0.73 3.26 -3.52
CA LEU A 131 1.09 2.07 -2.73
C LEU A 131 1.57 0.96 -3.65
N ALA A 132 0.71 0.52 -4.58
CA ALA A 132 1.01 -0.60 -5.48
C ALA A 132 0.08 -0.58 -6.69
N GLY A 133 0.43 -1.31 -7.75
CA GLY A 133 -0.42 -1.45 -8.92
C GLY A 133 -0.17 -2.73 -9.72
N VAL A 134 -1.16 -3.11 -10.52
CA VAL A 134 -1.05 -4.24 -11.44
C VAL A 134 -1.94 -4.05 -12.66
N ALA A 135 -1.46 -4.44 -13.83
CA ALA A 135 -2.23 -4.50 -15.06
C ALA A 135 -2.85 -5.90 -15.25
N LEU A 136 -4.14 -5.94 -15.61
CA LEU A 136 -4.83 -7.15 -16.02
C LEU A 136 -5.42 -6.95 -17.42
N GLN A 137 -4.86 -7.67 -18.40
CA GLN A 137 -5.49 -7.74 -19.72
C GLN A 137 -6.78 -8.55 -19.65
N THR A 138 -7.83 -8.07 -20.30
CA THR A 138 -9.07 -8.85 -20.47
C THR A 138 -8.82 -10.09 -21.34
N LEU A 139 -9.59 -11.15 -21.10
CA LEU A 139 -9.55 -12.34 -21.95
C LEU A 139 -10.40 -12.16 -23.23
N PRO A 140 -10.21 -12.98 -24.27
CA PRO A 140 -11.10 -13.00 -25.41
C PRO A 140 -12.58 -13.08 -25.00
N GLY A 141 -13.40 -12.15 -25.49
CA GLY A 141 -14.79 -11.96 -25.07
C GLY A 141 -15.01 -10.79 -24.10
N GLY A 142 -13.94 -10.23 -23.54
CA GLY A 142 -13.99 -9.11 -22.60
C GLY A 142 -14.63 -9.48 -21.26
N PHE A 143 -14.77 -8.50 -20.38
CA PHE A 143 -15.48 -8.62 -19.12
C PHE A 143 -16.82 -7.88 -19.16
N PRO A 144 -17.89 -8.46 -18.60
CA PRO A 144 -19.16 -7.77 -18.46
C PRO A 144 -19.02 -6.59 -17.48
N GLY A 145 -19.90 -5.60 -17.64
CA GLY A 145 -20.04 -4.55 -16.64
C GLY A 145 -20.63 -5.10 -15.33
N GLY A 146 -20.39 -4.37 -14.23
CA GLY A 146 -21.06 -4.60 -12.96
C GLY A 146 -20.48 -5.74 -12.12
N ILE A 147 -19.24 -6.18 -12.38
CA ILE A 147 -18.54 -7.17 -11.55
C ILE A 147 -18.56 -6.72 -10.07
N LYS A 148 -18.95 -7.63 -9.19
CA LYS A 148 -19.11 -7.38 -7.76
C LYS A 148 -18.00 -8.05 -6.96
N ASN A 149 -17.79 -7.56 -5.74
CA ASN A 149 -16.89 -8.12 -4.75
C ASN A 149 -15.45 -8.26 -5.25
N VAL A 150 -14.98 -7.28 -6.03
CA VAL A 150 -13.57 -7.20 -6.41
C VAL A 150 -12.79 -6.84 -5.16
N THR A 151 -11.91 -7.73 -4.71
CA THR A 151 -11.33 -7.66 -3.38
C THR A 151 -9.82 -7.65 -3.50
N TRP A 152 -9.20 -6.54 -3.11
CA TRP A 152 -7.75 -6.43 -2.94
C TRP A 152 -7.41 -6.71 -1.48
N GLN A 153 -6.46 -7.58 -1.22
CA GLN A 153 -5.90 -7.83 0.11
C GLN A 153 -4.37 -7.87 0.10
N GLY A 154 -3.76 -7.68 1.26
CA GLY A 154 -2.32 -7.77 1.46
C GLY A 154 -1.93 -7.71 2.93
N THR A 155 -0.63 -7.88 3.22
CA THR A 155 -0.09 -7.76 4.58
C THR A 155 0.94 -6.63 4.63
N PHE A 156 0.73 -5.71 5.57
CA PHE A 156 1.47 -4.49 5.78
C PHE A 156 2.52 -4.64 6.88
N PHE A 157 3.69 -4.06 6.67
CA PHE A 157 4.75 -3.95 7.67
C PHE A 157 5.34 -2.53 7.71
N ALA A 158 5.92 -2.13 8.84
CA ALA A 158 6.66 -0.87 8.97
C ALA A 158 7.90 -1.02 9.88
N ASP A 159 8.98 -0.28 9.61
CA ASP A 159 10.17 -0.24 10.48
C ASP A 159 10.00 0.67 11.71
N PHE A 160 8.99 1.53 11.70
CA PHE A 160 8.74 2.49 12.76
C PHE A 160 7.47 2.14 13.56
N PRO A 161 7.56 2.06 14.91
CA PRO A 161 6.42 1.69 15.73
C PRO A 161 5.35 2.78 15.76
N GLY A 162 4.08 2.36 15.79
CA GLY A 162 2.93 3.26 15.94
C GLY A 162 2.43 3.89 14.64
N VAL A 163 3.04 3.58 13.50
CA VAL A 163 2.53 3.95 12.17
C VAL A 163 1.12 3.41 11.98
N SER A 164 0.22 4.25 11.46
CA SER A 164 -1.11 3.82 11.00
C SER A 164 -1.27 4.25 9.54
N LEU A 165 -1.89 3.39 8.73
CA LEU A 165 -2.09 3.65 7.31
C LEU A 165 -3.57 3.64 7.00
N HIS A 166 -4.02 4.61 6.23
CA HIS A 166 -5.33 4.61 5.59
C HIS A 166 -5.13 4.30 4.11
N TRP A 167 -5.60 3.14 3.65
CA TRP A 167 -5.38 2.73 2.27
C TRP A 167 -6.70 2.53 1.52
N GLN A 168 -6.63 2.73 0.21
CA GLN A 168 -7.73 2.65 -0.75
C GLN A 168 -7.19 2.06 -2.06
N TRP A 169 -8.08 1.55 -2.90
CA TRP A 169 -7.73 1.11 -4.24
C TRP A 169 -8.76 1.57 -5.27
N ALA A 170 -8.30 1.72 -6.51
CA ALA A 170 -9.11 2.07 -7.66
C ALA A 170 -8.74 1.19 -8.85
N ALA A 171 -9.55 1.27 -9.90
CA ALA A 171 -9.28 0.60 -11.17
C ALA A 171 -9.80 1.42 -12.35
N ALA A 172 -8.95 1.65 -13.34
CA ALA A 172 -9.28 2.29 -14.60
C ALA A 172 -9.00 1.35 -15.77
N VAL A 173 -9.66 1.60 -16.90
CA VAL A 173 -9.51 0.79 -18.12
C VAL A 173 -8.77 1.58 -19.18
N TYR A 174 -7.84 0.92 -19.86
CA TYR A 174 -7.02 1.46 -20.93
C TYR A 174 -7.13 0.62 -22.18
N ARG A 175 -7.32 1.26 -23.34
CA ARG A 175 -7.39 0.57 -24.65
C ARG A 175 -6.02 0.11 -25.17
N MET A 176 -4.97 0.76 -24.70
CA MET A 176 -3.58 0.39 -24.91
C MET A 176 -2.84 0.60 -23.60
N PHE A 177 -2.02 -0.38 -23.23
CA PHE A 177 -1.24 -0.37 -22.01
C PHE A 177 0.03 -1.20 -22.23
N SER A 178 1.09 -0.89 -21.49
CA SER A 178 2.31 -1.68 -21.52
C SER A 178 2.34 -2.66 -20.35
N ASP A 179 2.95 -3.81 -20.57
CA ASP A 179 3.37 -4.78 -19.58
C ASP A 179 4.71 -4.39 -18.89
N ASP A 180 5.48 -3.49 -19.49
CA ASP A 180 6.63 -2.86 -18.85
C ASP A 180 6.17 -1.69 -17.97
N TYR A 181 6.13 -1.94 -16.66
CA TYR A 181 5.74 -0.96 -15.66
C TYR A 181 6.65 0.28 -15.59
N ASN A 182 7.91 0.17 -16.00
CA ASN A 182 8.80 1.34 -16.06
C ASN A 182 8.43 2.29 -17.20
N SER A 183 7.72 1.82 -18.22
CA SER A 183 7.23 2.66 -19.31
C SER A 183 5.98 3.47 -18.93
N LEU A 184 5.28 3.11 -17.86
CA LEU A 184 3.99 3.71 -17.51
C LEU A 184 4.09 5.16 -17.03
N GLY A 185 5.21 5.50 -16.39
CA GLY A 185 5.36 6.77 -15.69
C GLY A 185 4.34 6.92 -14.57
N VAL A 186 4.29 5.97 -13.63
CA VAL A 186 3.30 6.00 -12.55
C VAL A 186 3.54 7.21 -11.65
N LYS A 187 2.52 8.05 -11.47
CA LYS A 187 2.60 9.21 -10.59
C LYS A 187 2.69 8.77 -9.12
N PRO A 188 3.69 9.22 -8.33
CA PRO A 188 3.92 8.72 -6.97
C PRO A 188 2.97 9.30 -5.92
N VAL A 189 2.40 10.50 -6.13
CA VAL A 189 1.63 11.23 -5.10
C VAL A 189 0.48 12.03 -5.69
N ASP A 190 -0.59 12.23 -4.91
CA ASP A 190 -1.68 13.18 -5.15
C ASP A 190 -1.20 14.60 -4.81
N ASP A 191 -0.14 15.04 -5.49
CA ASP A 191 0.50 16.33 -5.30
C ASP A 191 0.95 16.87 -6.66
N ASN A 192 0.91 18.19 -6.83
CA ASN A 192 1.26 18.84 -8.10
C ASN A 192 2.65 19.50 -8.09
N MET A 193 3.43 19.31 -7.02
CA MET A 193 4.76 19.90 -6.84
C MET A 193 5.82 18.85 -6.57
N ALA A 194 5.57 17.88 -5.68
CA ALA A 194 6.61 16.99 -5.16
C ALA A 194 7.24 16.07 -6.22
N SER A 195 6.49 15.67 -7.25
CA SER A 195 6.99 14.76 -8.30
C SER A 195 7.32 15.50 -9.59
N ILE A 196 7.99 14.81 -10.53
CA ILE A 196 8.19 15.34 -11.89
C ILE A 196 6.86 15.60 -12.64
N TYR A 197 5.77 14.98 -12.19
CA TYR A 197 4.43 15.16 -12.74
C TYR A 197 3.72 16.30 -12.04
N GLN A 198 3.95 17.52 -12.54
CA GLN A 198 3.42 18.76 -11.98
C GLN A 198 1.99 19.04 -12.45
N ASN A 199 1.06 18.14 -12.13
CA ASN A 199 -0.33 18.18 -12.57
C ASN A 199 -1.28 17.79 -11.41
N ALA A 200 -2.58 17.88 -11.64
CA ALA A 200 -3.61 17.53 -10.64
C ALA A 200 -4.07 16.06 -10.70
N ASP A 201 -3.38 15.21 -11.47
CA ASP A 201 -3.74 13.80 -11.60
C ASP A 201 -3.47 13.05 -10.29
N HIS A 202 -4.20 11.96 -10.05
CA HIS A 202 -4.04 11.20 -8.82
C HIS A 202 -2.78 10.32 -8.81
N ALA A 203 -2.25 10.01 -7.63
CA ALA A 203 -1.27 8.97 -7.39
C ALA A 203 -1.73 7.65 -8.02
N GLY A 204 -0.80 6.95 -8.67
CA GLY A 204 -1.09 5.76 -9.45
C GLY A 204 -1.49 6.02 -10.90
N THR A 205 -1.58 7.28 -11.34
CA THR A 205 -1.83 7.61 -12.76
C THR A 205 -0.67 7.13 -13.63
N PRO A 206 -0.92 6.29 -14.66
CA PRO A 206 0.05 5.96 -15.70
C PRO A 206 0.20 7.16 -16.66
N GLU A 207 1.07 8.10 -16.33
CA GLU A 207 1.18 9.41 -16.99
C GLU A 207 1.41 9.32 -18.51
N ASN A 208 2.14 8.29 -18.96
CA ASN A 208 2.43 8.06 -20.37
C ASN A 208 1.27 7.42 -21.15
N PHE A 209 0.23 6.92 -20.45
CA PHE A 209 -0.88 6.17 -21.05
C PHE A 209 -2.23 6.87 -20.89
N LYS A 210 -2.29 8.06 -20.28
CA LYS A 210 -3.52 8.82 -20.02
C LYS A 210 -4.47 8.94 -21.22
N HIS A 211 -3.92 9.10 -22.43
CA HIS A 211 -4.70 9.23 -23.66
C HIS A 211 -5.51 7.98 -24.03
N TYR A 212 -5.18 6.83 -23.46
CA TYR A 212 -5.85 5.56 -23.73
C TYR A 212 -6.92 5.20 -22.70
N VAL A 213 -7.14 6.03 -21.67
CA VAL A 213 -8.14 5.76 -20.66
C VAL A 213 -9.55 5.74 -21.27
N THR A 214 -10.36 4.76 -20.87
CA THR A 214 -11.74 4.57 -21.30
C THR A 214 -12.61 4.20 -20.10
N GLY A 215 -13.93 4.25 -20.28
CA GLY A 215 -14.89 3.87 -19.24
C GLY A 215 -14.86 2.36 -18.98
N GLY A 216 -14.94 1.97 -17.71
CA GLY A 216 -14.90 0.57 -17.27
C GLY A 216 -14.33 0.42 -15.86
N ALA A 217 -14.40 -0.79 -15.31
CA ALA A 217 -13.94 -1.09 -13.95
C ALA A 217 -14.53 -0.11 -12.91
N ARG A 218 -13.72 0.72 -12.25
CA ARG A 218 -14.20 1.77 -11.33
C ARG A 218 -14.13 3.18 -11.92
N GLY A 219 -13.70 3.32 -13.18
CA GLY A 219 -13.46 4.59 -13.85
C GLY A 219 -14.51 4.95 -14.91
N GLY A 220 -14.69 6.26 -15.11
CA GLY A 220 -15.55 6.81 -16.16
C GLY A 220 -14.83 7.13 -17.48
N GLY A 221 -13.50 6.96 -17.54
CA GLY A 221 -12.67 7.50 -18.63
C GLY A 221 -12.44 9.01 -18.50
N GLY A 222 -12.01 9.67 -19.59
CA GLY A 222 -11.73 11.10 -19.60
C GLY A 222 -10.52 11.46 -18.74
N SER A 223 -10.72 12.22 -17.67
CA SER A 223 -9.66 12.55 -16.69
C SER A 223 -9.61 11.60 -15.50
N ASN A 224 -10.40 10.52 -15.52
CA ASN A 224 -10.44 9.53 -14.43
C ASN A 224 -9.39 8.42 -14.65
N TYR A 225 -8.10 8.78 -14.58
CA TYR A 225 -6.97 7.93 -14.97
C TYR A 225 -6.71 6.73 -14.03
N THR A 226 -7.12 6.81 -12.76
CA THR A 226 -6.95 5.73 -11.78
C THR A 226 -8.27 5.00 -11.47
N GLY A 227 -9.41 5.61 -11.82
CA GLY A 227 -10.72 5.16 -11.40
C GLY A 227 -11.13 5.79 -10.07
N SER A 228 -12.38 5.57 -9.66
CA SER A 228 -12.86 6.05 -8.37
C SER A 228 -12.32 5.18 -7.23
N LEU A 229 -11.73 5.80 -6.21
CA LEU A 229 -11.24 5.12 -5.01
C LEU A 229 -12.34 4.31 -4.30
N SER A 230 -11.98 3.19 -3.70
CA SER A 230 -12.79 2.41 -2.78
C SER A 230 -13.02 3.15 -1.45
N ALA A 231 -13.76 2.54 -0.52
CA ALA A 231 -13.78 3.04 0.85
C ALA A 231 -12.39 2.92 1.49
N SER A 232 -12.05 3.85 2.37
CA SER A 232 -10.79 3.82 3.12
C SER A 232 -10.86 2.85 4.29
N VAL A 233 -9.80 2.04 4.45
CA VAL A 233 -9.62 1.15 5.60
C VAL A 233 -8.32 1.49 6.31
N SER A 234 -8.37 1.57 7.64
CA SER A 234 -7.19 1.74 8.48
C SER A 234 -6.53 0.39 8.75
N VAL A 235 -5.21 0.36 8.70
CA VAL A 235 -4.38 -0.79 9.08
C VAL A 235 -3.21 -0.31 9.92
N THR A 236 -2.92 -1.03 10.99
CA THR A 236 -1.66 -0.89 11.75
C THR A 236 -0.71 -1.94 11.20
N PRO A 237 0.41 -1.56 10.56
CA PRO A 237 1.36 -2.50 10.00
C PRO A 237 2.02 -3.34 11.10
N PHE A 238 2.38 -4.58 10.78
CA PHE A 238 3.26 -5.35 11.64
C PHE A 238 4.64 -4.68 11.74
N PRO A 239 5.35 -4.79 12.87
CA PRO A 239 6.75 -4.37 12.91
C PRO A 239 7.56 -5.20 11.91
N LEU A 240 8.47 -4.57 11.20
CA LEU A 240 9.33 -5.27 10.26
C LEU A 240 10.28 -6.23 10.99
N PRO A 241 10.51 -7.42 10.40
CA PRO A 241 11.60 -8.28 10.84
C PRO A 241 13.00 -7.67 10.55
N VAL A 242 13.13 -6.86 9.48
CA VAL A 242 14.38 -6.18 9.03
C VAL A 242 14.05 -5.08 7.98
N PRO A 243 14.79 -3.94 7.93
CA PRO A 243 14.65 -2.91 6.88
C PRO A 243 15.09 -3.41 5.49
N CYS A 244 14.56 -2.85 4.42
CA CYS A 244 15.02 -3.20 3.07
C CYS A 244 16.42 -2.66 2.79
N GLY A 245 17.30 -3.56 2.34
CA GLY A 245 18.48 -3.29 1.51
C GLY A 245 19.31 -2.06 1.89
N PHE A 246 20.28 -2.24 2.78
CA PHE A 246 21.63 -1.83 2.39
C PHE A 246 22.19 -2.96 1.53
N PRO A 247 22.54 -2.74 0.25
CA PRO A 247 23.46 -3.66 -0.39
C PRO A 247 24.79 -3.64 0.38
N GLU A 248 25.35 -4.80 0.72
CA GLU A 248 26.79 -4.90 0.98
C GLU A 248 27.59 -4.57 -0.29
#